data_AF-A0A3D8Q859-F1
#
_entry.id   AF-A0A3D8Q859-F1
#
_cell.length_a   1.000
_cell.length_b   1.000
_cell.length_c   1.000
_cell.angle_alpha   90.00
_cell.angle_beta   90.00
_cell.angle_gamma   90.00
#
_symmetry.space_group_name_H-M   'P 1'
#
loop_
_entity.id
_entity.type
_entity.pdbx_description
1 polymer ?
#
loop_
_entity_poly.entity_id
_entity_poly.type
_entity_poly.pdbx_seq_one_letter_code
_entity_poly.pdbx_strand_id
1 'polypeptide(L)'
;MPSQSPAPPPTAKQPSTPTPRTCTAQAPWRHMRWPSQFTVAAVCAGALAIFLVIMAIVARFPSPIARNCFGGLSLALYVIPLVLGVQMMIAETRSWLSKKEITKTANLRNTVLTVNITIPLMVGAYIWMWYPGQRQFKEFVNRDTVSAMKFPAVAVFQRLDFTGQANLLGTGSKCFLGWYIYSGPNCSSLTANEMTMESKCDCKEDWSTNIPEGFVWYNTSFRYLLFQPTEDLISPQPTYLMMLQVFFNYNLTQATIDSGFGPQPSLSIAVFDPDLTLEEAMRNGYTSLVDINANAATSINLDIVRRQNTPGADANYDYSNLVISSVPALDLVCNTATEGSWPCVTIIKARHKETASWEMCTDFGIATFPDLSADEYHANEGYGMDGLAVASG
;
A
#
# COMPACT_ATOMS: atom_id res chain seq x y z
N MET A 1 97.37 78.34 -47.08
CA MET A 1 96.01 78.34 -47.68
C MET A 1 95.86 77.08 -48.51
N PRO A 2 94.94 76.15 -48.17
CA PRO A 2 94.54 75.10 -49.10
C PRO A 2 93.12 75.32 -49.64
N SER A 3 93.03 75.05 -50.95
CA SER A 3 91.90 75.05 -51.86
C SER A 3 90.68 74.26 -51.37
N GLN A 4 89.48 74.84 -51.51
CA GLN A 4 88.19 74.15 -51.44
C GLN A 4 87.65 73.91 -52.86
N SER A 5 87.36 72.65 -53.16
CA SER A 5 86.66 72.22 -54.39
C SER A 5 85.14 72.20 -54.19
N PRO A 6 84.34 72.38 -55.26
CA PRO A 6 82.89 72.50 -55.18
C PRO A 6 82.14 71.15 -55.25
N ALA A 7 80.91 71.21 -54.74
CA ALA A 7 79.99 70.11 -54.41
C ALA A 7 79.30 69.41 -55.61
N PRO A 8 78.78 68.18 -55.39
CA PRO A 8 77.70 67.58 -56.19
C PRO A 8 76.34 67.48 -55.43
N PRO A 9 75.23 67.18 -56.14
CA PRO A 9 73.89 67.79 -55.94
C PRO A 9 72.93 67.06 -54.98
N PRO A 10 71.74 67.64 -54.67
CA PRO A 10 70.80 67.09 -53.69
C PRO A 10 70.11 65.83 -54.18
N THR A 11 70.23 64.75 -53.40
CA THR A 11 69.62 63.45 -53.65
C THR A 11 68.12 63.48 -53.36
N ALA A 12 67.34 62.99 -54.33
CA ALA A 12 65.89 62.86 -54.29
C ALA A 12 65.41 61.94 -53.14
N LYS A 13 64.33 62.34 -52.46
CA LYS A 13 63.64 61.55 -51.44
C LYS A 13 62.94 60.36 -52.07
N GLN A 14 63.31 59.15 -51.66
CA GLN A 14 62.60 57.91 -51.96
C GLN A 14 61.35 57.75 -51.08
N PRO A 15 60.23 57.18 -51.59
CA PRO A 15 59.02 56.96 -50.82
C PRO A 15 59.20 55.82 -49.82
N SER A 16 58.69 56.02 -48.61
CA SER A 16 58.64 55.04 -47.53
C SER A 16 57.76 53.84 -47.90
N THR A 17 58.33 52.65 -47.90
CA THR A 17 57.66 51.35 -47.98
C THR A 17 56.80 51.12 -46.72
N PRO A 18 55.53 50.68 -46.82
CA PRO A 18 54.72 50.36 -45.66
C PRO A 18 55.14 49.01 -45.06
N THR A 19 55.37 49.00 -43.74
CA THR A 19 55.54 47.77 -42.95
C THR A 19 54.23 46.97 -42.91
N PRO A 20 54.25 45.65 -43.12
CA PRO A 20 53.05 44.83 -42.99
C PRO A 20 52.69 44.70 -41.51
N ARG A 21 51.56 45.29 -41.11
CA ARG A 21 50.91 44.98 -39.84
C ARG A 21 50.40 43.54 -39.92
N THR A 22 51.11 42.61 -39.31
CA THR A 22 50.55 41.30 -38.96
C THR A 22 49.42 41.52 -37.94
N CYS A 23 48.19 41.58 -38.42
CA CYS A 23 47.00 41.42 -37.61
C CYS A 23 46.97 39.97 -37.10
N THR A 24 47.60 39.70 -35.97
CA THR A 24 47.26 38.52 -35.18
C THR A 24 45.86 38.78 -34.61
N ALA A 25 44.84 38.28 -35.31
CA ALA A 25 43.51 38.16 -34.74
C ALA A 25 43.61 37.24 -33.51
N GLN A 26 43.80 37.82 -32.33
CA GLN A 26 43.64 37.10 -31.08
C GLN A 26 42.18 36.68 -31.00
N ALA A 27 41.95 35.38 -31.18
CA ALA A 27 40.62 34.81 -31.15
C ALA A 27 39.91 35.23 -29.84
N PRO A 28 38.69 35.79 -29.90
CA PRO A 28 37.99 36.37 -28.75
C PRO A 28 37.74 35.38 -27.59
N TRP A 29 37.95 34.08 -27.82
CA TRP A 29 37.86 33.01 -26.82
C TRP A 29 38.96 33.04 -25.74
N ARG A 30 40.05 33.82 -25.91
CA ARG A 30 41.15 33.85 -24.92
C ARG A 30 40.82 34.58 -23.61
N HIS A 31 39.70 35.30 -23.52
CA HIS A 31 39.33 36.06 -22.32
C HIS A 31 38.16 35.46 -21.51
N MET A 32 37.73 34.23 -21.81
CA MET A 32 36.72 33.56 -20.99
C MET A 32 37.37 33.12 -19.66
N ARG A 33 37.19 33.92 -18.61
CA ARG A 33 37.60 33.56 -17.25
C ARG A 33 36.77 32.36 -16.81
N TRP A 34 37.46 31.26 -16.53
CA TRP A 34 36.83 30.07 -16.00
C TRP A 34 36.13 30.38 -14.68
N PRO A 35 34.88 29.91 -14.49
CA PRO A 35 34.22 30.00 -13.20
C PRO A 35 35.04 29.26 -12.14
N SER A 36 34.98 29.75 -10.90
CA SER A 36 35.72 29.12 -9.80
C SER A 36 35.31 27.65 -9.65
N GLN A 37 36.21 26.79 -9.18
CA GLN A 37 35.90 25.37 -8.92
C GLN A 37 34.71 25.20 -7.99
N PHE A 38 34.57 26.12 -7.03
CA PHE A 38 33.42 26.18 -6.12
C PHE A 38 32.12 26.46 -6.87
N THR A 39 32.11 27.40 -7.81
CA THR A 39 30.94 27.71 -8.64
C THR A 39 30.50 26.50 -9.47
N VAL A 40 31.46 25.79 -10.07
CA VAL A 40 31.15 24.59 -10.88
C VAL A 40 30.55 23.48 -10.01
N ALA A 41 31.15 23.22 -8.84
CA ALA A 41 30.64 22.23 -7.89
C ALA A 41 29.23 22.59 -7.39
N ALA A 42 29.01 23.85 -7.00
CA ALA A 42 27.72 24.34 -6.51
C ALA A 42 26.62 24.22 -7.57
N VAL A 43 26.91 24.57 -8.83
CA VAL A 43 25.96 24.45 -9.94
C VAL A 43 25.60 22.98 -10.19
N CYS A 44 26.59 22.08 -10.21
CA CYS A 44 26.34 20.65 -10.44
C CYS A 44 25.54 20.01 -9.29
N ALA A 45 25.89 20.34 -8.04
CA ALA A 45 25.17 19.86 -6.86
C ALA A 45 23.74 20.42 -6.80
N GLY A 46 23.55 21.71 -7.10
CA GLY A 46 22.23 22.34 -7.17
C GLY A 46 21.34 21.74 -8.26
N ALA A 47 21.89 21.50 -9.46
CA ALA A 47 21.17 20.84 -10.54
C ALA A 47 20.73 19.42 -10.15
N LEU A 48 21.60 18.65 -9.50
CA LEU A 48 21.27 17.31 -9.00
C LEU A 48 20.19 17.35 -7.91
N ALA A 49 20.28 18.28 -6.96
CA ALA A 49 19.30 18.42 -5.89
C ALA A 49 17.91 18.76 -6.46
N ILE A 50 17.82 19.72 -7.38
CA ILE A 50 16.58 20.07 -8.06
C ILE A 50 16.03 18.86 -8.84
N PHE A 51 16.89 18.15 -9.57
CA PHE A 51 16.51 16.95 -10.29
C PHE A 51 15.89 15.88 -9.37
N LEU A 52 16.53 15.59 -8.23
CA LEU A 52 16.04 14.60 -7.26
C LEU A 52 14.68 15.00 -6.67
N VAL A 53 14.48 16.28 -6.33
CA VAL A 53 13.19 16.78 -5.83
C VAL A 53 12.09 16.59 -6.87
N ILE A 54 12.36 16.98 -8.12
CA ILE A 54 11.38 16.84 -9.21
C ILE A 54 11.09 15.36 -9.49
N MET A 55 12.11 14.51 -9.46
CA MET A 55 11.96 13.06 -9.62
C MET A 55 11.05 12.47 -8.53
N ALA A 56 11.24 12.87 -7.27
CA ALA A 56 10.39 12.41 -6.16
C ALA A 56 8.92 12.83 -6.35
N ILE A 57 8.68 14.07 -6.77
CA ILE A 57 7.33 14.57 -7.07
C ILE A 57 6.69 13.78 -8.21
N VAL A 58 7.41 13.60 -9.31
CA VAL A 58 6.91 12.94 -10.52
C VAL A 58 6.78 11.42 -10.36
N ALA A 59 7.56 10.81 -9.48
CA ALA A 59 7.38 9.42 -9.05
C ALA A 59 6.12 9.26 -8.19
N ARG A 60 5.79 10.24 -7.35
CA ARG A 60 4.58 10.22 -6.50
C ARG A 60 3.30 10.45 -7.29
N PHE A 61 3.35 11.33 -8.31
CA PHE A 61 2.19 11.72 -9.11
C PHE A 61 2.43 11.46 -10.61
N PRO A 62 2.51 10.19 -11.04
CA PRO A 62 2.81 9.85 -12.43
C PRO A 62 1.62 10.20 -13.34
N SER A 63 1.87 11.05 -14.34
CA SER A 63 0.92 11.41 -15.39
C SER A 63 1.63 11.53 -16.76
N PRO A 64 0.91 11.43 -17.90
CA PRO A 64 1.53 11.58 -19.22
C PRO A 64 2.18 12.95 -19.39
N ILE A 65 1.52 13.98 -18.87
CA ILE A 65 2.02 15.36 -18.85
C ILE A 65 3.26 15.44 -17.98
N ALA A 66 3.24 14.87 -16.78
CA ALA A 66 4.38 14.85 -15.87
C ALA A 66 5.59 14.12 -16.47
N ARG A 67 5.40 13.01 -17.19
CA ARG A 67 6.48 12.30 -17.90
C ARG A 67 7.17 13.21 -18.94
N ASN A 68 6.38 13.86 -19.78
CA ASN A 68 6.91 14.71 -20.85
C ASN A 68 7.59 15.96 -20.26
N CYS A 69 6.97 16.58 -19.26
CA CYS A 69 7.56 17.71 -18.53
C CYS A 69 8.84 17.31 -17.80
N PHE A 70 8.87 16.14 -17.14
CA PHE A 70 10.06 15.64 -16.45
C PHE A 70 11.19 15.36 -17.43
N GLY A 71 10.92 14.70 -18.57
CA GLY A 71 11.93 14.48 -19.61
C GLY A 71 12.50 15.79 -20.14
N GLY A 72 11.64 16.76 -20.49
CA GLY A 72 12.07 18.06 -21.00
C GLY A 72 12.85 18.89 -19.98
N LEU A 73 12.38 18.94 -18.73
CA LEU A 73 13.03 19.71 -17.67
C LEU A 73 14.34 19.06 -17.21
N SER A 74 14.39 17.73 -17.15
CA SER A 74 15.63 17.00 -16.86
C SER A 74 16.68 17.21 -17.95
N LEU A 75 16.26 17.25 -19.23
CA LEU A 75 17.15 17.61 -20.33
C LEU A 75 17.70 19.04 -20.16
N ALA A 76 16.84 20.01 -19.85
CA ALA A 76 17.25 21.39 -19.63
C ALA A 76 18.25 21.54 -18.48
N LEU A 77 18.02 20.83 -17.35
CA LEU A 77 18.95 20.81 -16.21
C LEU A 77 20.26 20.08 -16.52
N TYR A 78 20.23 19.10 -17.44
CA TYR A 78 21.40 18.30 -17.81
C TYR A 78 22.38 19.02 -18.76
N VAL A 79 21.89 19.95 -19.59
CA VAL A 79 22.74 20.66 -20.58
C VAL A 79 23.93 21.36 -19.92
N ILE A 80 23.73 22.00 -18.76
CA ILE A 80 24.78 22.76 -18.08
C ILE A 80 25.90 21.83 -17.55
N PRO A 81 25.61 20.77 -16.75
CA PRO A 81 26.61 19.77 -16.37
C PRO A 81 27.28 19.06 -17.54
N LEU A 82 26.55 18.83 -18.64
CA LEU A 82 27.10 18.19 -19.84
C LEU A 82 28.16 19.06 -20.51
N VAL A 83 27.85 20.34 -20.73
CA VAL A 83 28.82 21.30 -21.31
C VAL A 83 30.06 21.41 -20.42
N LEU A 84 29.88 21.49 -19.09
CA LEU A 84 30.99 21.53 -18.14
C LEU A 84 31.84 20.24 -18.18
N GLY A 85 31.20 19.07 -18.26
CA GLY A 85 31.87 17.77 -18.37
C GLY A 85 32.67 17.62 -19.65
N VAL A 86 32.11 18.01 -20.80
CA VAL A 86 32.80 18.00 -22.09
C VAL A 86 33.99 18.96 -22.08
N GLN A 87 33.83 20.17 -21.54
CA GLN A 87 34.92 21.12 -21.43
C GLN A 87 36.06 20.61 -20.53
N MET A 88 35.73 19.96 -19.40
CA MET A 88 36.72 19.32 -18.54
C MET A 88 37.46 18.18 -19.24
N MET A 89 36.74 17.31 -19.96
CA MET A 89 37.35 16.24 -20.76
C MET A 89 38.31 16.79 -21.82
N ILE A 90 37.92 17.85 -22.55
CA ILE A 90 38.79 18.48 -23.55
C ILE A 90 40.04 19.08 -22.89
N ALA A 91 39.90 19.76 -21.75
CA ALA A 91 41.02 20.33 -21.02
C ALA A 91 41.98 19.25 -20.50
N GLU A 92 41.45 18.13 -20.01
CA GLU A 92 42.22 16.99 -19.50
C GLU A 92 42.94 16.26 -20.63
N THR A 93 42.28 16.06 -21.78
CA THR A 93 42.89 15.49 -22.98
C THR A 93 44.07 16.34 -23.47
N ARG A 94 43.93 17.66 -23.46
CA ARG A 94 45.02 18.59 -23.81
C ARG A 94 46.15 18.58 -22.77
N SER A 95 45.80 18.53 -21.48
CA SER A 95 46.77 18.47 -20.38
C SER A 95 47.60 17.19 -20.45
N TRP A 96 46.94 16.06 -20.68
CA TRP A 96 47.56 14.75 -20.85
C TRP A 96 48.52 14.72 -22.04
N LEU A 97 48.12 15.27 -23.19
CA LEU A 97 49.00 15.45 -24.36
C LEU A 97 50.20 16.37 -24.06
N SER A 98 50.07 17.31 -23.11
CA SER A 98 51.12 18.26 -22.72
C SER A 98 52.06 17.76 -21.61
N LYS A 99 51.86 16.55 -21.07
CA LYS A 99 52.64 15.96 -19.94
C LYS A 99 52.74 16.86 -18.68
N LYS A 100 51.77 17.74 -18.41
CA LYS A 100 51.70 18.49 -17.14
C LYS A 100 51.03 17.67 -16.04
N GLU A 101 51.54 17.74 -14.81
CA GLU A 101 51.00 17.05 -13.65
C GLU A 101 49.53 17.44 -13.36
N ILE A 102 48.67 16.43 -13.24
CA ILE A 102 47.22 16.54 -13.04
C ILE A 102 46.90 16.13 -11.59
N THR A 103 47.00 17.03 -10.62
CA THR A 103 46.84 16.62 -9.20
C THR A 103 45.99 17.53 -8.30
N LYS A 104 45.22 18.50 -8.83
CA LYS A 104 44.39 19.41 -7.99
C LYS A 104 42.87 19.42 -8.22
N THR A 105 42.29 18.51 -9.02
CA THR A 105 40.86 18.59 -9.42
C THR A 105 40.05 17.29 -9.28
N ALA A 106 40.57 16.26 -8.62
CA ALA A 106 39.92 14.94 -8.58
C ALA A 106 38.48 14.95 -8.00
N ASN A 107 38.24 15.69 -6.93
CA ASN A 107 36.91 15.76 -6.30
C ASN A 107 35.88 16.45 -7.21
N LEU A 108 36.28 17.55 -7.86
CA LEU A 108 35.42 18.25 -8.81
C LEU A 108 35.08 17.37 -10.02
N ARG A 109 36.08 16.62 -10.51
CA ARG A 109 35.90 15.67 -11.62
C ARG A 109 34.89 14.58 -11.24
N ASN A 110 35.04 13.98 -10.07
CA ASN A 110 34.11 12.95 -9.61
C ASN A 110 32.68 13.50 -9.49
N THR A 111 32.49 14.71 -8.95
CA THR A 111 31.16 15.33 -8.87
C THR A 111 30.54 15.55 -10.25
N VAL A 112 31.29 16.11 -11.19
CA VAL A 112 30.79 16.36 -12.56
C VAL A 112 30.48 15.05 -13.27
N LEU A 113 31.33 14.03 -13.13
CA LEU A 113 31.11 12.71 -13.74
C LEU A 113 29.87 12.02 -13.15
N THR A 114 29.72 12.01 -11.83
CA THR A 114 28.56 11.43 -11.14
C THR A 114 27.28 12.09 -11.61
N VAL A 115 27.22 13.42 -11.68
CA VAL A 115 26.02 14.13 -12.16
C VAL A 115 25.73 13.78 -13.63
N ASN A 116 26.78 13.67 -14.46
CA ASN A 116 26.64 13.34 -15.87
C ASN A 116 26.16 11.91 -16.14
N ILE A 117 26.39 10.98 -15.20
CA ILE A 117 25.96 9.58 -15.29
C ILE A 117 24.59 9.38 -14.63
N THR A 118 24.40 9.94 -13.42
CA THR A 118 23.20 9.71 -12.60
C THR A 118 21.95 10.28 -13.25
N ILE A 119 21.99 11.51 -13.79
CA ILE A 119 20.80 12.15 -14.36
C ILE A 119 20.27 11.34 -15.56
N PRO A 120 21.06 10.99 -16.60
CA PRO A 120 20.56 10.21 -17.73
C PRO A 120 20.08 8.81 -17.33
N LEU A 121 20.80 8.13 -16.44
CA LEU A 121 20.39 6.79 -15.98
C LEU A 121 19.04 6.83 -15.25
N MET A 122 18.86 7.80 -14.35
CA MET A 122 17.61 7.94 -13.59
C MET A 122 16.44 8.38 -14.48
N VAL A 123 16.67 9.28 -15.44
CA VAL A 123 15.66 9.65 -16.44
C VAL A 123 15.28 8.44 -17.29
N GLY A 124 16.28 7.67 -17.74
CA GLY A 124 16.07 6.44 -18.50
C GLY A 124 15.26 5.41 -17.71
N ALA A 125 15.66 5.12 -16.48
CA ALA A 125 14.94 4.22 -15.59
C ALA A 125 13.50 4.70 -15.35
N TYR A 126 13.27 6.00 -15.15
CA TYR A 126 11.92 6.53 -14.98
C TYR A 126 11.06 6.36 -16.23
N ILE A 127 11.56 6.77 -17.40
CA ILE A 127 10.79 6.81 -18.65
C ILE A 127 10.53 5.41 -19.20
N TRP A 128 11.52 4.51 -19.11
CA TRP A 128 11.49 3.21 -19.78
C TRP A 128 11.10 2.05 -18.85
N MET A 129 11.35 2.15 -17.54
CA MET A 129 11.04 1.06 -16.59
C MET A 129 9.91 1.45 -15.64
N TRP A 130 10.07 2.53 -14.87
CA TRP A 130 9.13 2.90 -13.81
C TRP A 130 7.76 3.33 -14.33
N TYR A 131 7.71 4.28 -15.27
CA TYR A 131 6.45 4.82 -15.78
C TYR A 131 5.62 3.78 -16.56
N PRO A 132 6.21 2.96 -17.46
CA PRO A 132 5.49 1.86 -18.09
C PRO A 132 5.04 0.79 -17.08
N GLY A 133 5.89 0.41 -16.11
CA GLY A 133 5.50 -0.54 -15.07
C GLY A 133 4.34 -0.05 -14.19
N GLN A 134 4.33 1.23 -13.83
CA GLN A 134 3.19 1.87 -13.15
C GLN A 134 1.94 1.92 -14.00
N ARG A 135 2.06 2.12 -15.33
CA ARG A 135 0.92 2.05 -16.24
C ARG A 135 0.35 0.65 -16.34
N GLN A 136 1.19 -0.38 -16.47
CA GLN A 136 0.73 -1.76 -16.45
C GLN A 136 0.03 -2.11 -15.12
N PHE A 137 0.55 -1.60 -14.00
CA PHE A 137 -0.10 -1.76 -12.69
C PHE A 137 -1.43 -0.99 -12.60
N LYS A 138 -1.54 0.20 -13.22
CA LYS A 138 -2.77 1.01 -13.24
C LYS A 138 -3.79 0.57 -14.30
N GLU A 139 -3.37 -0.01 -15.42
CA GLU A 139 -4.25 -0.58 -16.46
C GLU A 139 -4.94 -1.86 -15.99
N PHE A 140 -4.48 -2.48 -14.90
CA PHE A 140 -5.22 -3.54 -14.19
C PHE A 140 -6.17 -3.05 -13.09
N VAL A 141 -6.39 -1.74 -12.97
CA VAL A 141 -7.56 -1.18 -12.27
C VAL A 141 -8.58 -0.74 -13.31
N ASN A 142 -8.98 -1.67 -14.18
CA ASN A 142 -10.22 -1.49 -14.92
C ASN A 142 -11.33 -1.52 -13.86
N ARG A 143 -12.09 -0.42 -13.74
CA ARG A 143 -13.40 -0.46 -13.10
C ARG A 143 -14.29 -1.31 -13.98
N ASP A 144 -14.15 -2.63 -13.84
CA ASP A 144 -15.10 -3.55 -14.43
C ASP A 144 -16.45 -3.27 -13.80
N THR A 145 -17.41 -2.89 -14.64
CA THR A 145 -18.81 -2.87 -14.23
C THR A 145 -19.26 -4.33 -14.15
N VAL A 146 -19.17 -4.90 -12.95
CA VAL A 146 -19.74 -6.23 -12.70
C VAL A 146 -21.26 -6.07 -12.66
N SER A 147 -22.00 -6.89 -13.42
CA SER A 147 -23.46 -6.83 -13.50
C SER A 147 -24.15 -7.07 -12.16
N ALA A 148 -23.47 -7.81 -11.27
CA ALA A 148 -23.93 -8.15 -9.95
C ALA A 148 -22.75 -8.53 -9.06
N MET A 149 -22.72 -8.08 -7.82
CA MET A 149 -21.60 -8.35 -6.91
C MET A 149 -21.90 -9.59 -6.07
N LYS A 150 -21.01 -10.58 -6.03
CA LYS A 150 -21.16 -11.74 -5.13
C LYS A 150 -20.84 -11.35 -3.68
N PHE A 151 -21.46 -11.99 -2.70
CA PHE A 151 -21.00 -11.88 -1.31
C PHE A 151 -19.62 -12.52 -1.16
N PRO A 152 -18.76 -12.01 -0.26
CA PRO A 152 -17.45 -12.60 -0.05
C PRO A 152 -17.56 -13.92 0.72
N ALA A 153 -16.60 -14.82 0.48
CA ALA A 153 -16.34 -15.94 1.36
C ALA A 153 -15.59 -15.46 2.61
N VAL A 154 -15.84 -16.11 3.76
CA VAL A 154 -15.21 -15.76 5.04
C VAL A 154 -14.71 -17.02 5.72
N ALA A 155 -13.41 -17.08 6.00
CA ALA A 155 -12.81 -18.12 6.80
C ALA A 155 -12.42 -17.56 8.18
N VAL A 156 -12.85 -18.24 9.23
CA VAL A 156 -12.43 -17.95 10.61
C VAL A 156 -11.46 -19.03 11.05
N PHE A 157 -10.29 -18.63 11.51
CA PHE A 157 -9.17 -19.50 11.81
C PHE A 157 -8.94 -19.63 13.31
N GLN A 158 -8.43 -20.80 13.64
CA GLN A 158 -7.82 -21.10 14.91
C GLN A 158 -6.49 -21.79 14.67
N ARG A 159 -5.46 -21.31 15.34
CA ARG A 159 -4.15 -21.96 15.41
C ARG A 159 -4.21 -23.23 16.26
N LEU A 160 -3.60 -24.30 15.75
CA LEU A 160 -3.53 -25.57 16.49
C LEU A 160 -2.45 -25.57 17.57
N ASP A 161 -1.43 -24.72 17.44
CA ASP A 161 -0.26 -24.63 18.32
C ASP A 161 -0.38 -23.54 19.40
N PHE A 162 -1.49 -22.78 19.40
CA PHE A 162 -1.65 -21.61 20.27
C PHE A 162 -2.99 -21.62 21.00
N THR A 163 -2.92 -21.81 22.31
CA THR A 163 -4.08 -21.90 23.23
C THR A 163 -4.61 -20.53 23.67
N GLY A 164 -3.93 -19.44 23.30
CA GLY A 164 -4.40 -18.07 23.55
C GLY A 164 -5.55 -17.63 22.63
N GLN A 165 -5.86 -18.40 21.58
CA GLN A 165 -7.00 -18.15 20.68
C GLN A 165 -8.27 -18.88 21.15
N ALA A 166 -9.42 -18.35 20.74
CA ALA A 166 -10.69 -18.99 20.94
C ALA A 166 -10.83 -20.28 20.10
N ASN A 167 -11.45 -21.30 20.68
CA ASN A 167 -11.74 -22.56 20.03
C ASN A 167 -13.02 -22.47 19.21
N LEU A 168 -12.92 -22.64 17.90
CA LEU A 168 -14.07 -22.64 16.99
C LEU A 168 -14.98 -23.85 17.21
N LEU A 169 -16.29 -23.61 17.10
CA LEU A 169 -17.31 -24.65 17.13
C LEU A 169 -17.89 -24.85 15.72
N GLY A 170 -18.00 -26.11 15.29
CA GLY A 170 -18.47 -26.46 13.93
C GLY A 170 -19.98 -26.35 13.76
N THR A 171 -20.72 -26.10 14.84
CA THR A 171 -22.18 -26.06 14.86
C THR A 171 -22.68 -24.77 15.51
N GLY A 172 -23.83 -24.29 15.06
CA GLY A 172 -24.54 -23.17 15.67
C GLY A 172 -24.29 -21.82 14.99
N SER A 173 -23.27 -21.70 14.13
CA SER A 173 -23.01 -20.48 13.36
C SER A 173 -24.23 -20.07 12.52
N LYS A 174 -24.45 -18.76 12.43
CA LYS A 174 -25.62 -18.16 11.76
C LYS A 174 -25.17 -17.19 10.69
N CYS A 175 -26.01 -16.95 9.71
CA CYS A 175 -25.79 -15.95 8.68
C CYS A 175 -27.11 -15.27 8.34
N PHE A 176 -27.09 -13.94 8.25
CA PHE A 176 -28.24 -13.15 7.85
C PHE A 176 -27.84 -12.15 6.78
N LEU A 177 -28.66 -12.03 5.75
CA LEU A 177 -28.60 -10.96 4.78
C LEU A 177 -29.65 -9.90 5.12
N GLY A 178 -29.24 -8.62 5.09
CA GLY A 178 -30.05 -7.52 5.59
C GLY A 178 -30.08 -7.46 7.12
N TRP A 179 -31.20 -6.99 7.69
CA TRP A 179 -31.41 -7.00 9.15
C TRP A 179 -31.70 -8.42 9.65
N TYR A 180 -31.31 -8.73 10.89
CA TYR A 180 -31.45 -10.08 11.45
C TYR A 180 -32.93 -10.51 11.46
N ILE A 181 -33.20 -11.70 10.93
CA ILE A 181 -34.52 -12.33 10.97
C ILE A 181 -34.37 -13.84 11.09
N TYR A 182 -34.82 -14.41 12.21
CA TYR A 182 -34.67 -15.84 12.50
C TYR A 182 -35.63 -16.74 11.71
N SER A 183 -36.73 -16.17 11.24
CA SER A 183 -37.77 -16.85 10.45
C SER A 183 -37.79 -16.39 8.99
N GLY A 184 -36.68 -15.81 8.52
CA GLY A 184 -36.54 -15.45 7.11
C GLY A 184 -36.51 -16.70 6.22
N PRO A 185 -36.87 -16.57 4.93
CA PRO A 185 -36.62 -17.63 3.96
C PRO A 185 -35.11 -17.89 3.85
N ASN A 186 -34.74 -19.10 3.42
CA ASN A 186 -33.34 -19.38 3.08
C ASN A 186 -32.92 -18.50 1.90
N CYS A 187 -31.70 -17.96 1.95
CA CYS A 187 -31.24 -17.09 0.87
C CYS A 187 -31.12 -17.81 -0.48
N SER A 188 -30.81 -19.11 -0.48
CA SER A 188 -30.81 -19.94 -1.70
C SER A 188 -32.20 -20.11 -2.34
N SER A 189 -33.28 -19.85 -1.58
CA SER A 189 -34.64 -19.97 -2.10
C SER A 189 -35.13 -18.70 -2.82
N LEU A 190 -34.37 -17.61 -2.74
CA LEU A 190 -34.70 -16.33 -3.37
C LEU A 190 -34.02 -16.21 -4.73
N THR A 191 -34.76 -15.82 -5.74
CA THR A 191 -34.21 -15.47 -7.05
C THR A 191 -33.52 -14.10 -7.02
N ALA A 192 -32.63 -13.83 -7.98
CA ALA A 192 -31.98 -12.52 -8.11
C ALA A 192 -32.96 -11.33 -8.21
N ASN A 193 -34.18 -11.56 -8.73
CA ASN A 193 -35.23 -10.53 -8.80
C ASN A 193 -35.97 -10.32 -7.45
N GLU A 194 -35.99 -11.33 -6.59
CA GLU A 194 -36.58 -11.28 -5.25
C GLU A 194 -35.59 -10.73 -4.21
N MET A 195 -34.30 -10.71 -4.53
CA MET A 195 -33.27 -10.08 -3.71
C MET A 195 -33.27 -8.57 -3.96
N THR A 196 -33.96 -7.84 -3.09
CA THR A 196 -34.11 -6.38 -3.11
C THR A 196 -33.45 -5.75 -1.88
N MET A 197 -33.39 -4.42 -1.81
CA MET A 197 -32.84 -3.69 -0.65
C MET A 197 -33.59 -4.00 0.66
N GLU A 198 -34.88 -4.37 0.59
CA GLU A 198 -35.70 -4.69 1.76
C GLU A 198 -35.73 -6.18 2.08
N SER A 199 -35.23 -7.02 1.17
CA SER A 199 -35.19 -8.46 1.36
C SER A 199 -34.33 -8.79 2.58
N LYS A 200 -34.74 -9.83 3.31
CA LYS A 200 -34.01 -10.38 4.46
C LYS A 200 -34.11 -11.88 4.37
N CYS A 201 -32.99 -12.57 4.54
CA CYS A 201 -32.96 -14.03 4.45
C CYS A 201 -31.90 -14.62 5.36
N ASP A 202 -32.07 -15.92 5.65
CA ASP A 202 -31.15 -16.74 6.42
C ASP A 202 -30.20 -17.49 5.46
N CYS A 203 -28.89 -17.30 5.64
CA CYS A 203 -27.83 -17.94 4.85
C CYS A 203 -27.04 -18.95 5.68
N LYS A 204 -27.59 -19.47 6.78
CA LYS A 204 -26.86 -20.40 7.67
C LYS A 204 -26.39 -21.69 6.96
N GLU A 205 -27.06 -22.07 5.88
CA GLU A 205 -26.73 -23.27 5.10
C GLU A 205 -25.39 -23.17 4.36
N ASP A 206 -24.88 -21.96 4.19
CA ASP A 206 -23.60 -21.66 3.53
C ASP A 206 -22.39 -21.82 4.50
N TRP A 207 -22.64 -22.14 5.77
CA TRP A 207 -21.60 -22.52 6.71
C TRP A 207 -21.16 -23.97 6.52
N SER A 208 -19.85 -24.20 6.50
CA SER A 208 -19.29 -25.54 6.54
C SER A 208 -19.65 -26.25 7.85
N THR A 209 -20.22 -27.45 7.76
CA THR A 209 -20.50 -28.29 8.94
C THR A 209 -19.25 -28.99 9.49
N ASN A 210 -18.20 -29.09 8.68
CA ASN A 210 -16.90 -29.62 9.06
C ASN A 210 -15.92 -28.46 9.29
N ILE A 211 -15.06 -28.60 10.30
CA ILE A 211 -13.89 -27.73 10.49
C ILE A 211 -12.68 -28.46 9.89
N PRO A 212 -12.21 -28.10 8.68
CA PRO A 212 -11.03 -28.74 8.10
C PRO A 212 -9.81 -28.46 9.00
N GLU A 213 -9.06 -29.52 9.27
CA GLU A 213 -7.79 -29.43 9.99
C GLU A 213 -6.62 -29.48 9.00
N GLY A 214 -5.50 -28.86 9.38
CA GLY A 214 -4.24 -29.01 8.64
C GLY A 214 -4.02 -27.99 7.53
N PHE A 215 -4.72 -26.85 7.53
CA PHE A 215 -4.34 -25.72 6.68
C PHE A 215 -3.01 -25.15 7.18
N VAL A 216 -1.96 -25.23 6.38
CA VAL A 216 -0.63 -24.73 6.75
C VAL A 216 -0.37 -23.40 6.06
N TRP A 217 -0.15 -22.34 6.86
CA TRP A 217 0.20 -21.02 6.37
C TRP A 217 1.40 -20.45 7.13
N TYR A 218 2.40 -19.95 6.40
CA TYR A 218 3.70 -19.52 6.96
C TYR A 218 4.25 -20.49 8.03
N ASN A 219 4.29 -21.79 7.71
CA ASN A 219 4.79 -22.85 8.59
C ASN A 219 4.01 -23.00 9.92
N THR A 220 2.78 -22.49 9.99
CA THR A 220 1.88 -22.61 11.14
C THR A 220 0.64 -23.39 10.70
N SER A 221 0.17 -24.31 11.53
CA SER A 221 -1.01 -25.13 11.23
C SER A 221 -2.27 -24.53 11.84
N PHE A 222 -3.32 -24.44 11.05
CA PHE A 222 -4.61 -23.90 11.42
C PHE A 222 -5.71 -24.92 11.14
N ARG A 223 -6.80 -24.77 11.89
CA ARG A 223 -8.13 -25.23 11.53
C ARG A 223 -9.01 -24.03 11.25
N TYR A 224 -10.02 -24.16 10.40
CA TYR A 224 -10.87 -23.03 10.06
C TYR A 224 -12.33 -23.43 9.89
N LEU A 225 -13.23 -22.50 10.19
CA LEU A 225 -14.64 -22.59 9.85
C LEU A 225 -14.89 -21.70 8.62
N LEU A 226 -15.50 -22.26 7.58
CA LEU A 226 -15.70 -21.58 6.31
C LEU A 226 -17.17 -21.22 6.12
N PHE A 227 -17.43 -19.95 5.83
CA PHE A 227 -18.65 -19.49 5.19
C PHE A 227 -18.37 -19.33 3.70
N GLN A 228 -19.06 -20.12 2.87
CA GLN A 228 -18.92 -20.09 1.42
C GLN A 228 -20.28 -19.77 0.79
N PRO A 229 -20.49 -18.54 0.28
CA PRO A 229 -21.76 -18.19 -0.32
C PRO A 229 -21.99 -18.99 -1.61
N THR A 230 -23.24 -19.39 -1.84
CA THR A 230 -23.66 -19.98 -3.12
C THR A 230 -23.50 -18.99 -4.28
N GLU A 231 -23.36 -19.51 -5.51
CA GLU A 231 -23.21 -18.66 -6.71
C GLU A 231 -24.41 -17.73 -6.94
N ASP A 232 -25.60 -18.15 -6.51
CA ASP A 232 -26.84 -17.39 -6.62
C ASP A 232 -26.97 -16.28 -5.56
N LEU A 233 -26.11 -16.30 -4.53
CA LEU A 233 -26.08 -15.29 -3.48
C LEU A 233 -25.37 -14.03 -3.96
N ILE A 234 -26.16 -13.15 -4.57
CA ILE A 234 -25.68 -11.91 -5.18
C ILE A 234 -26.16 -10.71 -4.35
N SER A 235 -25.26 -9.80 -4.05
CA SER A 235 -25.59 -8.53 -3.42
C SER A 235 -26.45 -7.68 -4.38
N PRO A 236 -27.68 -7.29 -3.96
CA PRO A 236 -28.60 -6.53 -4.81
C PRO A 236 -28.13 -5.09 -5.06
N GLN A 237 -27.19 -4.60 -4.25
CA GLN A 237 -26.61 -3.27 -4.36
C GLN A 237 -25.30 -3.17 -3.56
N PRO A 238 -24.43 -2.17 -3.82
CA PRO A 238 -23.15 -2.06 -3.13
C PRO A 238 -23.28 -2.03 -1.60
N THR A 239 -24.25 -1.31 -1.01
CA THR A 239 -24.31 -1.03 0.44
C THR A 239 -25.09 -2.04 1.28
N TYR A 240 -25.28 -3.26 0.79
CA TYR A 240 -26.10 -4.25 1.46
C TYR A 240 -25.35 -4.96 2.61
N LEU A 241 -26.06 -5.29 3.69
CA LEU A 241 -25.49 -5.78 4.95
C LEU A 241 -25.47 -7.31 4.97
N MET A 242 -24.32 -7.91 5.29
CA MET A 242 -24.22 -9.32 5.66
C MET A 242 -23.80 -9.42 7.14
N MET A 243 -24.49 -10.24 7.92
CA MET A 243 -24.16 -10.51 9.31
C MET A 243 -23.87 -11.99 9.51
N LEU A 244 -22.62 -12.28 9.82
CA LEU A 244 -22.16 -13.61 10.17
C LEU A 244 -22.03 -13.70 11.68
N GLN A 245 -22.49 -14.80 12.28
CA GLN A 245 -22.33 -15.08 13.69
C GLN A 245 -21.59 -16.39 13.85
N VAL A 246 -20.48 -16.37 14.58
CA VAL A 246 -19.63 -17.54 14.83
C VAL A 246 -19.58 -17.83 16.30
N PHE A 247 -19.69 -19.12 16.65
CA PHE A 247 -19.63 -19.59 18.02
C PHE A 247 -18.26 -20.18 18.35
N PHE A 248 -17.79 -19.89 19.56
CA PHE A 248 -16.50 -20.36 20.05
C PHE A 248 -16.51 -20.56 21.57
N ASN A 249 -15.49 -21.25 22.09
CA ASN A 249 -15.26 -21.38 23.52
C ASN A 249 -13.80 -21.06 23.86
N TYR A 250 -13.48 -20.82 25.13
CA TYR A 250 -12.14 -20.42 25.53
C TYR A 250 -11.75 -21.01 26.88
N ASN A 251 -10.54 -21.55 27.01
CA ASN A 251 -10.07 -22.06 28.29
C ASN A 251 -9.09 -21.06 28.92
N LEU A 252 -9.60 -20.23 29.83
CA LEU A 252 -8.83 -19.18 30.49
C LEU A 252 -7.62 -19.75 31.26
N THR A 253 -7.83 -20.86 31.95
CA THR A 253 -6.79 -21.50 32.78
C THR A 253 -5.62 -21.94 31.90
N GLN A 254 -5.91 -22.66 30.81
CA GLN A 254 -4.89 -23.12 29.88
C GLN A 254 -4.19 -21.95 29.19
N ALA A 255 -4.96 -20.96 28.72
CA ALA A 255 -4.38 -19.80 28.05
C ALA A 255 -3.48 -18.97 28.97
N THR A 256 -3.83 -18.84 30.26
CA THR A 256 -3.00 -18.13 31.24
C THR A 256 -1.68 -18.86 31.49
N ILE A 257 -1.73 -20.20 31.59
CA ILE A 257 -0.53 -21.04 31.75
C ILE A 257 0.41 -20.88 30.54
N ASP A 258 -0.14 -20.91 29.33
CA ASP A 258 0.66 -20.95 28.10
C ASP A 258 1.13 -19.57 27.62
N SER A 259 0.34 -18.51 27.83
CA SER A 259 0.65 -17.16 27.32
C SER A 259 1.37 -16.26 28.33
N GLY A 260 1.31 -16.57 29.63
CA GLY A 260 1.96 -15.80 30.70
C GLY A 260 1.43 -14.38 30.91
N PHE A 261 0.47 -13.92 30.10
CA PHE A 261 -0.18 -12.60 30.17
C PHE A 261 -1.70 -12.76 30.25
N GLY A 262 -2.38 -11.70 30.69
CA GLY A 262 -3.83 -11.67 30.78
C GLY A 262 -4.48 -12.08 29.45
N PRO A 263 -5.27 -13.17 29.43
CA PRO A 263 -5.80 -13.72 28.19
C PRO A 263 -6.79 -12.77 27.52
N GLN A 264 -6.52 -12.44 26.26
CA GLN A 264 -7.46 -11.78 25.36
C GLN A 264 -7.77 -12.76 24.22
N PRO A 265 -8.92 -13.44 24.24
CA PRO A 265 -9.25 -14.39 23.18
C PRO A 265 -9.40 -13.62 21.87
N SER A 266 -8.60 -14.01 20.88
CA SER A 266 -8.71 -13.52 19.51
C SER A 266 -9.13 -14.63 18.57
N LEU A 267 -9.70 -14.24 17.43
CA LEU A 267 -9.96 -15.08 16.27
C LEU A 267 -9.29 -14.43 15.08
N SER A 268 -8.64 -15.22 14.22
CA SER A 268 -8.13 -14.68 12.96
C SER A 268 -9.18 -14.90 11.87
N ILE A 269 -9.35 -13.95 10.96
CA ILE A 269 -10.32 -14.04 9.86
C ILE A 269 -9.63 -13.75 8.53
N ALA A 270 -10.11 -14.38 7.46
CA ALA A 270 -9.79 -14.01 6.09
C ALA A 270 -11.09 -13.82 5.31
N VAL A 271 -11.15 -12.77 4.51
CA VAL A 271 -12.27 -12.47 3.60
C VAL A 271 -11.74 -12.55 2.18
N PHE A 272 -12.37 -13.31 1.30
CA PHE A 272 -11.85 -13.56 -0.04
C PHE A 272 -12.96 -13.69 -1.09
N ASP A 273 -12.57 -13.63 -2.36
CA ASP A 273 -13.46 -13.85 -3.50
C ASP A 273 -13.99 -15.29 -3.47
N PRO A 274 -15.32 -15.52 -3.48
CA PRO A 274 -15.87 -16.87 -3.46
C PRO A 274 -15.46 -17.74 -4.65
N ASP A 275 -15.00 -17.15 -5.76
CA ASP A 275 -14.52 -17.88 -6.94
C ASP A 275 -13.11 -18.47 -6.76
N LEU A 276 -12.43 -18.13 -5.66
CA LEU A 276 -11.12 -18.64 -5.30
C LEU A 276 -11.19 -19.64 -4.15
N THR A 277 -10.29 -20.62 -4.15
CA THR A 277 -10.02 -21.38 -2.92
C THR A 277 -9.28 -20.52 -1.90
N LEU A 278 -9.47 -20.81 -0.62
CA LEU A 278 -8.76 -20.09 0.45
C LEU A 278 -7.24 -20.12 0.27
N GLU A 279 -6.67 -21.28 -0.08
CA GLU A 279 -5.24 -21.42 -0.31
C GLU A 279 -4.76 -20.54 -1.48
N GLU A 280 -5.53 -20.51 -2.57
CA GLU A 280 -5.24 -19.68 -3.74
C GLU A 280 -5.32 -18.19 -3.42
N ALA A 281 -6.38 -17.77 -2.73
CA ALA A 281 -6.57 -16.38 -2.33
C ALA A 281 -5.40 -15.90 -1.44
N MET A 282 -4.96 -16.73 -0.49
CA MET A 282 -3.85 -16.44 0.40
C MET A 282 -2.51 -16.42 -0.34
N ARG A 283 -2.24 -17.41 -1.19
CA ARG A 283 -1.00 -17.52 -1.99
C ARG A 283 -0.84 -16.34 -2.95
N ASN A 284 -1.93 -15.91 -3.59
CA ASN A 284 -1.92 -14.86 -4.61
C ASN A 284 -2.14 -13.45 -4.03
N GLY A 285 -2.31 -13.32 -2.70
CA GLY A 285 -2.45 -12.04 -2.01
C GLY A 285 -3.78 -11.32 -2.25
N TYR A 286 -4.85 -12.06 -2.56
CA TYR A 286 -6.21 -11.53 -2.68
C TYR A 286 -6.94 -11.41 -1.33
N THR A 287 -6.32 -11.92 -0.27
CA THR A 287 -6.81 -11.83 1.11
C THR A 287 -5.65 -11.77 2.09
N SER A 288 -5.94 -11.39 3.33
CA SER A 288 -5.00 -11.39 4.45
C SER A 288 -5.70 -11.88 5.72
N LEU A 289 -4.92 -12.49 6.62
CA LEU A 289 -5.39 -12.85 7.96
C LEU A 289 -5.41 -11.60 8.82
N VAL A 290 -6.56 -11.34 9.44
CA VAL A 290 -6.71 -10.24 10.38
C VAL A 290 -7.24 -10.76 11.71
N ASP A 291 -6.62 -10.37 12.81
CA ASP A 291 -7.09 -10.74 14.15
C ASP A 291 -8.22 -9.82 14.59
N ILE A 292 -9.29 -10.43 15.08
CA ILE A 292 -10.43 -9.76 15.69
C ILE A 292 -10.54 -10.18 17.16
N ASN A 293 -11.02 -9.25 17.98
CA ASN A 293 -11.29 -9.54 19.38
C ASN A 293 -12.53 -10.45 19.45
N ALA A 294 -12.36 -11.66 19.99
CA ALA A 294 -13.45 -12.63 20.08
C ALA A 294 -14.54 -12.13 21.03
N ASN A 295 -14.18 -11.33 22.04
CA ASN A 295 -15.10 -10.71 22.99
C ASN A 295 -15.71 -9.41 22.44
N ALA A 296 -15.75 -9.19 21.14
CA ALA A 296 -16.29 -7.97 20.55
C ALA A 296 -17.33 -8.25 19.47
N ALA A 297 -18.27 -7.33 19.30
CA ALA A 297 -19.04 -7.23 18.08
C ALA A 297 -18.16 -6.52 17.04
N THR A 298 -17.85 -7.19 15.93
CA THR A 298 -16.93 -6.71 14.91
C THR A 298 -17.65 -6.35 13.61
N SER A 299 -17.43 -5.14 13.13
CA SER A 299 -17.85 -4.71 11.80
C SER A 299 -16.65 -4.72 10.86
N ILE A 300 -16.78 -5.39 9.73
CA ILE A 300 -15.82 -5.39 8.63
C ILE A 300 -16.42 -4.58 7.49
N ASN A 301 -15.88 -3.39 7.26
CA ASN A 301 -16.23 -2.63 6.08
C ASN A 301 -15.37 -3.12 4.91
N LEU A 302 -16.04 -3.52 3.84
CA LEU A 302 -15.43 -4.01 2.62
C LEU A 302 -15.24 -2.85 1.65
N ASP A 303 -14.02 -2.68 1.17
CA ASP A 303 -13.70 -1.83 0.04
C ASP A 303 -13.41 -2.76 -1.13
N ILE A 304 -14.35 -2.88 -2.07
CA ILE A 304 -14.29 -3.92 -3.10
C ILE A 304 -13.41 -3.41 -4.23
N VAL A 305 -12.25 -4.03 -4.40
CA VAL A 305 -11.36 -3.72 -5.51
C VAL A 305 -11.18 -4.97 -6.35
N ARG A 306 -11.63 -4.97 -7.60
CA ARG A 306 -11.33 -6.07 -8.52
C ARG A 306 -9.92 -5.89 -9.10
N ARG A 307 -9.07 -6.92 -9.02
CA ARG A 307 -7.69 -6.92 -9.51
C ARG A 307 -7.34 -8.20 -10.24
N GLN A 308 -6.49 -8.06 -11.24
CA GLN A 308 -5.87 -9.19 -11.93
C GLN A 308 -4.37 -9.17 -11.64
N ASN A 309 -3.92 -10.07 -10.76
CA ASN A 309 -2.52 -10.17 -10.36
C ASN A 309 -1.68 -10.95 -11.37
N THR A 310 -2.32 -11.77 -12.22
CA THR A 310 -1.65 -12.61 -13.23
C THR A 310 -2.14 -12.29 -14.64
N PRO A 311 -1.26 -11.90 -15.59
CA PRO A 311 -1.66 -11.65 -16.97
C PRO A 311 -2.35 -12.87 -17.60
N GLY A 312 -3.57 -12.68 -18.12
CA GLY A 312 -4.37 -13.74 -18.76
C GLY A 312 -5.28 -14.55 -17.83
N ALA A 313 -5.22 -14.36 -16.51
CA ALA A 313 -6.18 -14.91 -15.57
C ALA A 313 -7.43 -14.01 -15.42
N ASP A 314 -8.53 -14.54 -14.92
CA ASP A 314 -9.70 -13.70 -14.60
C ASP A 314 -9.37 -12.73 -13.45
N ALA A 315 -10.00 -11.55 -13.48
CA ALA A 315 -9.87 -10.57 -12.42
C ALA A 315 -10.73 -11.01 -11.22
N ASN A 316 -10.17 -10.97 -10.02
CA ASN A 316 -10.83 -11.38 -8.77
C ASN A 316 -10.93 -10.21 -7.80
N TYR A 317 -11.85 -10.28 -6.86
CA TYR A 317 -11.98 -9.32 -5.77
C TYR A 317 -10.79 -9.43 -4.80
N ASP A 318 -10.16 -8.29 -4.55
CA ASP A 318 -9.07 -8.11 -3.60
C ASP A 318 -9.61 -7.49 -2.32
N TYR A 319 -9.47 -8.23 -1.23
CA TYR A 319 -9.88 -7.86 0.12
C TYR A 319 -8.68 -7.64 1.04
N SER A 320 -7.47 -7.42 0.52
CA SER A 320 -6.26 -7.21 1.32
C SER A 320 -6.31 -6.00 2.27
N ASN A 321 -7.15 -5.00 1.97
CA ASN A 321 -7.28 -3.76 2.73
C ASN A 321 -8.64 -3.63 3.43
N LEU A 322 -8.97 -4.56 4.32
CA LEU A 322 -10.19 -4.51 5.14
C LEU A 322 -10.15 -3.38 6.17
N VAL A 323 -11.30 -2.73 6.40
CA VAL A 323 -11.45 -1.75 7.49
C VAL A 323 -12.28 -2.36 8.61
N ILE A 324 -11.64 -2.68 9.73
CA ILE A 324 -12.27 -3.33 10.88
C ILE A 324 -12.58 -2.30 11.97
N SER A 325 -13.79 -2.37 12.51
CA SER A 325 -14.23 -1.67 13.71
C SER A 325 -14.79 -2.69 14.69
N SER A 326 -14.46 -2.59 15.97
CA SER A 326 -14.93 -3.54 16.99
C SER A 326 -15.40 -2.80 18.24
N VAL A 327 -16.48 -3.27 18.83
CA VAL A 327 -17.00 -2.79 20.12
C VAL A 327 -16.94 -3.95 21.11
N PRO A 328 -16.20 -3.83 22.24
CA PRO A 328 -16.12 -4.88 23.24
C PRO A 328 -17.50 -5.22 23.81
N ALA A 329 -17.76 -6.52 23.97
CA ALA A 329 -18.87 -7.09 24.71
C ALA A 329 -18.33 -7.56 26.07
N LEU A 330 -18.72 -6.87 27.14
CA LEU A 330 -18.16 -7.08 28.49
C LEU A 330 -18.91 -8.14 29.30
N ASP A 331 -20.03 -8.64 28.79
CA ASP A 331 -20.97 -9.54 29.46
C ASP A 331 -20.87 -11.00 29.00
N LEU A 332 -19.93 -11.32 28.10
CA LEU A 332 -19.75 -12.67 27.57
C LEU A 332 -18.85 -13.53 28.46
N VAL A 333 -19.39 -14.65 28.97
CA VAL A 333 -18.64 -15.66 29.75
C VAL A 333 -18.25 -16.82 28.85
N CYS A 334 -17.08 -16.73 28.23
CA CYS A 334 -16.59 -17.72 27.25
C CYS A 334 -15.78 -18.86 27.86
N ASN A 335 -15.59 -18.83 29.19
CA ASN A 335 -14.57 -19.61 29.86
C ASN A 335 -15.05 -21.04 30.13
N THR A 336 -14.55 -22.03 29.39
CA THR A 336 -14.86 -23.45 29.62
C THR A 336 -14.29 -23.99 30.94
N ALA A 337 -13.42 -23.24 31.63
CA ALA A 337 -12.95 -23.63 32.96
C ALA A 337 -13.98 -23.36 34.08
N THR A 338 -15.07 -22.67 33.79
CA THR A 338 -16.18 -22.43 34.73
C THR A 338 -17.38 -23.32 34.41
N GLU A 339 -17.97 -23.95 35.43
CA GLU A 339 -19.22 -24.72 35.29
C GLU A 339 -20.36 -23.80 34.83
N GLY A 340 -21.21 -24.30 33.91
CA GLY A 340 -22.31 -23.52 33.33
C GLY A 340 -21.90 -22.54 32.22
N SER A 341 -20.69 -22.68 31.66
CA SER A 341 -20.19 -21.84 30.57
C SER A 341 -20.90 -22.14 29.25
N TRP A 342 -21.30 -21.07 28.57
CA TRP A 342 -21.96 -21.10 27.26
C TRP A 342 -20.98 -20.69 26.17
N PRO A 343 -21.17 -21.16 24.92
CA PRO A 343 -20.35 -20.70 23.81
C PRO A 343 -20.55 -19.20 23.59
N CYS A 344 -19.45 -18.51 23.33
CA CYS A 344 -19.46 -17.10 23.00
C CYS A 344 -19.72 -16.87 21.53
N VAL A 345 -20.05 -15.61 21.20
CA VAL A 345 -20.46 -15.21 19.86
C VAL A 345 -19.60 -14.05 19.38
N THR A 346 -19.15 -14.14 18.14
CA THR A 346 -18.61 -12.99 17.41
C THR A 346 -19.53 -12.71 16.24
N ILE A 347 -20.01 -11.47 16.16
CA ILE A 347 -20.81 -11.01 15.02
C ILE A 347 -19.88 -10.24 14.10
N ILE A 348 -19.81 -10.66 12.84
CA ILE A 348 -19.08 -10.02 11.75
C ILE A 348 -20.10 -9.35 10.83
N LYS A 349 -20.05 -8.02 10.73
CA LYS A 349 -20.91 -7.24 9.83
C LYS A 349 -20.14 -6.79 8.60
N ALA A 350 -20.49 -7.30 7.42
CA ALA A 350 -19.94 -6.87 6.13
C ALA A 350 -20.83 -5.79 5.49
N ARG A 351 -20.25 -4.63 5.18
CA ARG A 351 -20.91 -3.51 4.47
C ARG A 351 -19.92 -2.80 3.53
N HIS A 352 -20.37 -2.34 2.37
CA HIS A 352 -19.56 -1.53 1.45
C HIS A 352 -19.47 -0.05 1.82
N LYS A 353 -18.33 0.58 1.51
CA LYS A 353 -17.93 1.91 2.02
C LYS A 353 -18.42 3.13 1.21
N GLU A 354 -19.01 2.98 0.02
CA GLU A 354 -19.13 4.13 -0.89
C GLU A 354 -20.15 5.24 -0.57
N THR A 355 -21.06 5.13 0.41
CA THR A 355 -22.00 6.23 0.72
C THR A 355 -22.46 6.41 2.17
N ALA A 356 -22.01 5.60 3.14
CA ALA A 356 -22.45 5.77 4.53
C ALA A 356 -21.49 6.71 5.28
N SER A 357 -21.94 7.94 5.55
CA SER A 357 -21.40 8.75 6.64
C SER A 357 -21.36 7.93 7.93
N TRP A 358 -20.31 8.13 8.72
CA TRP A 358 -20.06 7.50 10.01
C TRP A 358 -21.16 7.81 11.04
N GLU A 359 -22.35 7.24 10.88
CA GLU A 359 -23.20 6.98 12.03
C GLU A 359 -22.59 5.77 12.73
N MET A 360 -21.65 6.05 13.63
CA MET A 360 -21.44 5.18 14.78
C MET A 360 -22.84 4.88 15.30
N CYS A 361 -23.24 3.61 15.32
CA CYS A 361 -24.38 3.18 16.10
C CYS A 361 -24.05 3.50 17.57
N THR A 362 -24.41 4.70 18.01
CA THR A 362 -24.32 5.15 19.39
C THR A 362 -25.38 4.50 20.27
N ASP A 363 -26.26 3.67 19.69
CA ASP A 363 -27.20 2.83 20.41
C ASP A 363 -26.79 1.35 20.35
N PHE A 364 -25.70 1.03 21.06
CA PHE A 364 -25.60 -0.25 21.79
C PHE A 364 -26.07 -0.03 23.25
N GLY A 365 -27.07 0.83 23.43
CA GLY A 365 -27.78 0.98 24.68
C GLY A 365 -28.75 -0.17 24.85
N ILE A 366 -28.55 -0.93 25.93
CA ILE A 366 -29.37 -2.03 26.44
C ILE A 366 -29.05 -3.38 25.80
N ALA A 367 -28.09 -4.06 26.44
CA ALA A 367 -28.00 -5.51 26.44
C ALA A 367 -29.40 -6.13 26.56
N THR A 368 -29.81 -6.85 25.53
CA THR A 368 -30.75 -7.97 25.64
C THR A 368 -30.25 -9.08 24.71
N PHE A 369 -29.34 -9.88 25.24
CA PHE A 369 -29.33 -11.31 24.92
C PHE A 369 -30.58 -11.90 25.61
N PRO A 370 -31.62 -12.30 24.85
CA PRO A 370 -31.93 -13.71 24.57
C PRO A 370 -32.51 -13.88 23.14
N ASP A 371 -32.49 -15.01 22.44
CA ASP A 371 -32.80 -16.37 22.87
C ASP A 371 -31.99 -17.36 22.02
N LEU A 372 -31.10 -18.11 22.68
CA LEU A 372 -30.66 -19.42 22.21
C LEU A 372 -31.90 -20.30 22.33
N SER A 373 -32.40 -20.81 21.19
CA SER A 373 -33.62 -21.61 21.05
C SER A 373 -34.08 -22.26 22.36
N ALA A 374 -35.28 -21.87 22.80
CA ALA A 374 -36.05 -22.54 23.83
C ALA A 374 -35.95 -24.07 23.68
N ASP A 375 -35.16 -24.69 24.55
CA ASP A 375 -35.45 -25.95 25.24
C ASP A 375 -34.47 -26.06 26.41
N GLU A 376 -35.04 -25.93 27.61
CA GLU A 376 -34.45 -26.17 28.94
C GLU A 376 -33.16 -25.45 29.32
N TYR A 377 -33.24 -24.41 30.17
CA TYR A 377 -32.34 -24.34 31.33
C TYR A 377 -33.04 -23.63 32.50
N HIS A 378 -33.31 -24.41 33.55
CA HIS A 378 -33.87 -23.94 34.81
C HIS A 378 -32.89 -23.00 35.52
N ALA A 379 -33.38 -21.83 35.89
CA ALA A 379 -32.74 -20.92 36.82
C ALA A 379 -32.50 -21.61 38.16
N ASN A 380 -31.26 -21.56 38.66
CA ASN A 380 -31.00 -21.58 40.09
C ASN A 380 -30.57 -20.18 40.51
N GLU A 381 -31.43 -19.55 41.30
CA GLU A 381 -31.18 -18.32 42.03
C GLU A 381 -30.06 -18.50 43.06
N GLY A 382 -29.31 -17.42 43.35
CA GLY A 382 -28.61 -17.27 44.63
C GLY A 382 -27.24 -16.61 44.58
N TYR A 383 -27.22 -15.29 44.76
CA TYR A 383 -26.67 -14.59 45.95
C TYR A 383 -26.20 -13.18 45.56
N GLY A 384 -26.86 -12.19 46.16
CA GLY A 384 -26.54 -10.78 46.01
C GLY A 384 -25.28 -10.37 46.76
N MET A 385 -24.80 -9.18 46.42
CA MET A 385 -23.92 -8.38 47.28
C MET A 385 -24.45 -6.95 47.27
N ASP A 386 -25.37 -6.69 48.19
CA ASP A 386 -25.52 -5.37 48.80
C ASP A 386 -24.28 -5.10 49.66
N GLY A 387 -23.80 -3.85 49.61
CA GLY A 387 -23.03 -3.25 50.69
C GLY A 387 -21.51 -3.14 50.46
N LEU A 388 -21.05 -1.97 50.04
CA LEU A 388 -20.56 -0.93 50.95
C LEU A 388 -19.82 0.15 50.17
N ALA A 389 -20.42 1.34 50.19
CA ALA A 389 -19.74 2.59 49.90
C ALA A 389 -18.92 3.04 51.12
N VAL A 390 -17.95 3.92 50.82
CA VAL A 390 -17.29 4.91 51.70
C VAL A 390 -16.08 4.40 52.52
N ALA A 391 -14.87 4.86 52.18
CA ALA A 391 -14.31 6.07 52.80
C ALA A 391 -13.00 6.52 52.14
N SER A 392 -12.96 7.83 51.91
CA SER A 392 -11.81 8.70 51.69
C SER A 392 -10.72 8.56 52.75
N GLY A 393 -9.47 8.61 52.29
CA GLY A 393 -8.24 8.80 53.07
C GLY A 393 -7.05 8.86 52.14
#